data_AF-A0A4V1LF88-F1
#
_entry.id   AF-A0A4V1LF88-F1
#
_cell.length_a   1.000
_cell.length_b   1.000
_cell.length_c   1.000
_cell.angle_alpha   90.00
_cell.angle_beta   90.00
_cell.angle_gamma   90.00
#
_symmetry.space_group_name_H-M   'P 1'
#
loop_
_entity.id
_entity.type
_entity.pdbx_description
1 polymer ?
#
loop_
_entity_poly.entity_id
_entity_poly.type
_entity_poly.pdbx_seq_one_letter_code
_entity_poly.pdbx_strand_id
1 'polypeptide(L)'
;MLINVVQKAQGLFQDFPAVADSATAKQLALANPLFSWHATYTTRQHKKIVLLVNDACMLTVVLTDVNAKNRQQLATRFWAQLEEIWQYNNLPPADFDLYRRVAKPWETNRTVTRSRVGRMNDTGAMLTSLLEDGPARDEAELAIRLTQGMRKDDAGHYHTGRDLAADLAAANMQWHPVVAVPAPPKESVEFGPAVAQLQALQKTCDDLSVTADLEELDKLTAQIQAANTTLLENFDQALTGEVSAKTKTSYLRELTFYLNEFLAYRYVTILDDDAAGVDELLLHGVSVTEAKRIRTALRRLYRLLAQQNLVTEDFASTAREIMSNTLDEDWFQF
;
A
#
# COMPACT_ATOMS: atom_id res chain seq x y z
N MET A 1 3.57 -21.00 -5.03
CA MET A 1 2.55 -20.37 -4.18
C MET A 1 3.17 -19.13 -3.64
N LEU A 2 2.47 -18.00 -3.70
CA LEU A 2 3.01 -16.72 -3.27
C LEU A 2 2.63 -16.47 -1.80
N ILE A 3 3.64 -16.33 -0.95
CA ILE A 3 3.47 -16.01 0.47
C ILE A 3 3.86 -14.56 0.70
N ASN A 4 2.87 -13.69 0.86
CA ASN A 4 3.02 -12.25 1.01
C ASN A 4 3.15 -11.89 2.48
N VAL A 5 4.38 -11.62 2.92
CA VAL A 5 4.72 -11.51 4.34
C VAL A 5 4.80 -10.05 4.76
N VAL A 6 4.10 -9.69 5.85
CA VAL A 6 4.26 -8.35 6.46
C VAL A 6 5.67 -8.15 7.00
N GLN A 7 6.16 -6.91 6.99
CA GLN A 7 7.53 -6.58 7.38
C GLN A 7 7.96 -7.21 8.71
N LYS A 8 7.12 -7.11 9.76
CA LYS A 8 7.42 -7.69 11.08
C LYS A 8 7.68 -9.20 11.04
N ALA A 9 7.00 -9.92 10.14
CA ALA A 9 7.03 -11.38 10.06
C ALA A 9 8.15 -11.93 9.16
N GLN A 10 8.85 -11.09 8.39
CA GLN A 10 9.82 -11.53 7.38
C GLN A 10 10.93 -12.44 7.96
N GLY A 11 11.44 -12.16 9.17
CA GLY A 11 12.46 -12.99 9.81
C GLY A 11 12.02 -14.43 10.14
N LEU A 12 10.72 -14.73 10.12
CA LEU A 12 10.20 -16.09 10.26
C LEU A 12 10.21 -16.86 8.93
N PHE A 13 10.23 -16.15 7.80
CA PHE A 13 10.13 -16.72 6.46
C PHE A 13 11.45 -16.65 5.68
N GLN A 14 12.54 -16.21 6.32
CA GLN A 14 13.85 -16.02 5.68
C GLN A 14 14.49 -17.30 5.11
N ASP A 15 14.04 -18.48 5.53
CA ASP A 15 14.56 -19.76 5.05
C ASP A 15 13.87 -20.23 3.75
N PHE A 16 12.90 -19.46 3.23
CA PHE A 16 12.19 -19.73 1.97
C PHE A 16 12.67 -18.82 0.84
N PRO A 17 12.67 -19.30 -0.42
CA PRO A 17 13.06 -18.47 -1.57
C PRO A 17 12.26 -17.17 -1.64
N ALA A 18 12.93 -16.06 -1.89
CA ALA A 18 12.29 -14.79 -2.19
C ALA A 18 12.02 -14.69 -3.70
N VAL A 19 10.92 -14.03 -4.07
CA VAL A 19 10.63 -13.73 -5.47
C VAL A 19 11.73 -12.84 -6.06
N ALA A 20 12.09 -13.07 -7.33
CA ALA A 20 13.12 -12.28 -8.01
C ALA A 20 12.68 -10.83 -8.28
N ASP A 21 11.42 -10.64 -8.70
CA ASP A 21 10.83 -9.32 -8.91
C ASP A 21 9.51 -9.19 -8.13
N SER A 22 9.50 -8.27 -7.16
CA SER A 22 8.33 -7.99 -6.31
C SER A 22 7.16 -7.39 -7.10
N ALA A 23 7.43 -6.61 -8.16
CA ALA A 23 6.38 -5.98 -8.97
C ALA A 23 5.63 -7.02 -9.82
N THR A 24 6.37 -7.88 -10.52
CA THR A 24 5.79 -9.02 -11.26
C THR A 24 5.09 -10.00 -10.32
N ALA A 25 5.69 -10.34 -9.17
CA ALA A 25 5.06 -11.21 -8.18
C ALA A 25 3.75 -10.63 -7.63
N LYS A 26 3.68 -9.31 -7.46
CA LYS A 26 2.45 -8.60 -7.07
C LYS A 26 1.36 -8.76 -8.14
N GLN A 27 1.68 -8.53 -9.41
CA GLN A 27 0.71 -8.70 -10.50
C GLN A 27 0.24 -10.15 -10.61
N LEU A 28 1.17 -11.10 -10.45
CA LEU A 28 0.90 -12.52 -10.48
C LEU A 28 -0.02 -12.95 -9.32
N ALA A 29 0.21 -12.46 -8.10
CA ALA A 29 -0.65 -12.68 -6.93
C ALA A 29 -2.07 -12.13 -7.13
N LEU A 30 -2.21 -10.95 -7.75
CA LEU A 30 -3.51 -10.35 -8.06
C LEU A 30 -4.28 -11.12 -9.12
N ALA A 31 -3.60 -11.63 -10.15
CA ALA A 31 -4.21 -12.48 -11.16
C ALA A 31 -4.54 -13.89 -10.65
N ASN A 32 -3.91 -14.33 -9.56
CA ASN A 32 -4.00 -15.70 -9.04
C ASN A 32 -4.24 -15.73 -7.52
N PRO A 33 -5.33 -15.12 -7.02
CA PRO A 33 -5.55 -14.96 -5.58
C PRO A 33 -5.73 -16.31 -4.86
N LEU A 34 -6.14 -17.38 -5.55
CA LEU A 34 -6.29 -18.71 -4.96
C LEU A 34 -4.94 -19.33 -4.54
N PHE A 35 -3.85 -18.97 -5.23
CA PHE A 35 -2.49 -19.43 -4.96
C PHE A 35 -1.63 -18.40 -4.22
N SER A 36 -2.28 -17.39 -3.65
CA SER A 36 -1.68 -16.26 -2.94
C SER A 36 -2.20 -16.20 -1.51
N TRP A 37 -1.28 -16.01 -0.56
CA TRP A 37 -1.57 -15.99 0.87
C TRP A 37 -0.89 -14.80 1.53
N HIS A 38 -1.57 -14.11 2.45
CA HIS A 38 -0.96 -13.08 3.29
C HIS A 38 -0.61 -13.65 4.66
N ALA A 39 0.63 -13.39 5.11
CA ALA A 39 1.16 -13.94 6.34
C ALA A 39 1.58 -12.86 7.34
N THR A 40 1.24 -13.10 8.61
CA THR A 40 1.63 -12.29 9.77
C THR A 40 1.85 -13.19 10.99
N TYR A 41 2.16 -12.59 12.14
CA TYR A 41 2.11 -13.29 13.42
C TYR A 41 1.54 -12.40 14.52
N THR A 42 0.99 -13.06 15.53
CA THR A 42 0.75 -12.50 16.87
C THR A 42 1.60 -13.24 17.90
N THR A 43 1.70 -12.71 19.11
CA THR A 43 2.48 -13.34 20.19
C THR A 43 1.57 -13.62 21.38
N ARG A 44 1.61 -14.85 21.91
CA ARG A 44 0.94 -15.23 23.16
C ARG A 44 1.95 -15.97 24.03
N GLN A 45 2.11 -15.53 25.29
CA GLN A 45 3.08 -16.14 26.23
C GLN A 45 4.48 -16.30 25.61
N HIS A 46 4.98 -15.25 24.95
CA HIS A 46 6.27 -15.21 24.24
C HIS A 46 6.42 -16.17 23.04
N LYS A 47 5.40 -16.95 22.70
CA LYS A 47 5.37 -17.81 21.52
C LYS A 47 4.74 -17.07 20.35
N LYS A 48 5.38 -17.12 19.19
CA LYS A 48 4.82 -16.54 17.96
C LYS A 48 3.82 -17.52 17.35
N ILE A 49 2.65 -17.00 17.02
CA ILE A 49 1.59 -17.71 16.33
C ILE A 49 1.47 -17.07 14.95
N VAL A 50 1.89 -17.81 13.94
CA VAL A 50 1.84 -17.38 12.54
C VAL A 50 0.43 -17.60 12.01
N LEU A 51 -0.08 -16.59 11.33
CA LEU A 51 -1.38 -16.59 10.68
C LEU A 51 -1.15 -16.41 9.17
N LEU A 52 -1.72 -17.30 8.37
CA LEU A 52 -1.77 -17.18 6.91
C LEU A 52 -3.23 -17.16 6.46
N VAL A 53 -3.58 -16.17 5.64
CA VAL A 53 -4.94 -15.98 5.11
C VAL A 53 -4.90 -16.05 3.59
N ASN A 54 -5.77 -16.86 2.99
CA ASN A 54 -5.86 -16.97 1.54
C ASN A 54 -6.44 -15.69 0.92
N ASP A 55 -5.96 -15.34 -0.26
CA ASP A 55 -6.37 -14.09 -0.91
C ASP A 55 -7.70 -14.20 -1.66
N ALA A 56 -8.07 -15.39 -2.15
CA ALA A 56 -9.34 -15.61 -2.83
C ALA A 56 -10.50 -15.90 -1.89
N CYS A 57 -10.28 -16.73 -0.87
CA CYS A 57 -11.36 -17.33 -0.08
C CYS A 57 -11.10 -17.25 1.43
N MET A 58 -11.97 -17.89 2.23
CA MET A 58 -11.92 -17.80 3.69
C MET A 58 -10.85 -18.67 4.36
N LEU A 59 -10.16 -19.52 3.60
CA LEU A 59 -9.14 -20.43 4.13
C LEU A 59 -8.10 -19.68 4.97
N THR A 60 -7.89 -20.18 6.19
CA THR A 60 -6.98 -19.58 7.17
C THR A 60 -6.17 -20.67 7.86
N VAL A 61 -4.85 -20.52 7.87
CA VAL A 61 -3.90 -21.42 8.55
C VAL A 61 -3.30 -20.70 9.75
N VAL A 62 -3.25 -21.36 10.90
CA VAL A 62 -2.70 -20.90 12.17
C VAL A 62 -1.64 -21.88 12.67
N LEU A 63 -0.38 -21.43 12.74
CA LEU A 63 0.74 -22.26 13.19
C LEU A 63 1.32 -21.66 14.48
N THR A 64 1.24 -22.38 15.60
CA THR A 64 1.74 -21.91 16.90
C THR A 64 3.19 -22.28 17.15
N ASP A 65 3.78 -21.65 18.17
CA ASP A 65 5.15 -21.88 18.64
C ASP A 65 6.21 -21.80 17.53
N VAL A 66 6.07 -20.85 16.60
CA VAL A 66 7.02 -20.67 15.50
C VAL A 66 8.24 -19.90 16.00
N ASN A 67 9.41 -20.49 15.85
CA ASN A 67 10.68 -19.93 16.29
C ASN A 67 11.84 -20.37 15.37
N ALA A 68 13.05 -19.89 15.66
CA ALA A 68 14.22 -20.15 14.81
C ALA A 68 14.54 -21.65 14.62
N LYS A 69 14.13 -22.52 15.56
CA LYS A 69 14.41 -23.96 15.50
C LYS A 69 13.47 -24.72 14.58
N ASN A 70 12.24 -24.23 14.37
CA ASN A 70 11.21 -24.94 13.62
C ASN A 70 10.63 -24.18 12.42
N ARG A 71 11.06 -22.93 12.17
CA ARG A 71 10.54 -22.12 11.05
C ARG A 71 10.78 -22.75 9.66
N GLN A 72 11.80 -23.60 9.50
CA GLN A 72 12.01 -24.37 8.27
C GLN A 72 10.87 -25.36 7.97
N GLN A 73 10.13 -25.77 9.00
CA GLN A 73 9.00 -26.70 8.87
C GLN A 73 7.69 -25.99 8.54
N LEU A 74 7.67 -24.65 8.40
CA LEU A 74 6.44 -23.88 8.18
C LEU A 74 5.65 -24.37 6.97
N ALA A 75 6.30 -24.64 5.84
CA ALA A 75 5.61 -25.13 4.65
C ALA A 75 4.96 -26.50 4.87
N THR A 76 5.66 -27.43 5.53
CA THR A 76 5.12 -28.76 5.85
C THR A 76 3.93 -28.66 6.80
N ARG A 77 4.05 -27.85 7.87
CA ARG A 77 2.97 -27.63 8.83
C ARG A 77 1.76 -26.94 8.20
N PHE A 78 2.00 -25.98 7.32
CA PHE A 78 0.94 -25.33 6.55
C PHE A 78 0.13 -26.34 5.75
N TRP A 79 0.80 -27.22 5.00
CA TRP A 79 0.10 -28.20 4.15
C TRP A 79 -0.69 -29.20 4.98
N ALA A 80 -0.14 -29.69 6.09
CA ALA A 80 -0.83 -30.61 6.99
C ALA A 80 -2.11 -29.98 7.56
N GLN A 81 -2.02 -28.76 8.09
CA GLN A 81 -3.20 -28.10 8.62
C GLN A 81 -4.22 -27.72 7.53
N LEU A 82 -3.75 -27.33 6.34
CA LEU A 82 -4.64 -27.04 5.23
C LEU A 82 -5.45 -28.28 4.83
N GLU A 83 -4.84 -29.46 4.85
CA GLU A 83 -5.54 -30.73 4.60
C GLU A 83 -6.62 -31.01 5.65
N GLU A 84 -6.34 -30.76 6.94
CA GLU A 84 -7.32 -30.90 8.01
C GLU A 84 -8.51 -29.93 7.84
N ILE A 85 -8.24 -28.68 7.48
CA ILE A 85 -9.29 -27.69 7.18
C ILE A 85 -10.12 -28.16 5.96
N TRP A 86 -9.46 -28.71 4.94
CA TRP A 86 -10.10 -29.22 3.73
C TRP A 86 -11.10 -30.34 4.06
N GLN A 87 -10.65 -31.30 4.86
CA GLN A 87 -11.46 -32.43 5.33
C GLN A 87 -12.63 -31.96 6.19
N TYR A 88 -12.40 -31.03 7.14
CA TYR A 88 -13.45 -30.49 7.99
C TYR A 88 -14.58 -29.84 7.18
N ASN A 89 -14.24 -29.18 6.07
CA ASN A 89 -15.21 -28.53 5.18
C ASN A 89 -15.87 -29.49 4.18
N ASN A 90 -15.62 -30.80 4.29
CA ASN A 90 -16.11 -31.83 3.36
C ASN A 90 -15.75 -31.54 1.89
N LEU A 91 -14.61 -30.90 1.67
CA LEU A 91 -14.12 -30.63 0.32
C LEU A 91 -13.50 -31.91 -0.27
N PRO A 92 -13.61 -32.16 -1.59
CA PRO A 92 -13.12 -33.39 -2.19
C PRO A 92 -11.60 -33.57 -2.00
N PRO A 93 -11.11 -34.74 -1.53
CA PRO A 93 -9.66 -34.98 -1.39
C PRO A 93 -8.89 -34.86 -2.71
N ALA A 94 -9.50 -35.27 -3.83
CA ALA A 94 -8.90 -35.14 -5.16
C ALA A 94 -8.63 -33.67 -5.54
N ASP A 95 -9.47 -32.74 -5.07
CA ASP A 95 -9.30 -31.30 -5.30
C ASP A 95 -8.16 -30.75 -4.44
N PHE A 96 -7.93 -31.28 -3.22
CA PHE A 96 -6.77 -30.94 -2.41
C PHE A 96 -5.45 -31.34 -3.09
N ASP A 97 -5.40 -32.56 -3.61
CA ASP A 97 -4.22 -33.06 -4.36
C ASP A 97 -3.96 -32.23 -5.62
N LEU A 98 -5.03 -31.83 -6.33
CA LEU A 98 -4.94 -30.92 -7.46
C LEU A 98 -4.40 -29.56 -7.02
N TYR A 99 -4.96 -28.96 -5.96
CA TYR A 99 -4.53 -27.67 -5.44
C TYR A 99 -3.04 -27.69 -5.08
N ARG A 100 -2.62 -28.71 -4.33
CA ARG A 100 -1.22 -28.88 -3.90
C ARG A 100 -0.26 -29.01 -5.08
N ARG A 101 -0.65 -29.76 -6.11
CA ARG A 101 0.14 -29.93 -7.34
C ARG A 101 0.24 -28.65 -8.16
N VAL A 102 -0.86 -27.90 -8.28
CA VAL A 102 -0.91 -26.67 -9.10
C VAL A 102 -0.29 -25.47 -8.38
N ALA A 103 -0.34 -25.41 -7.04
CA ALA A 103 0.05 -24.24 -6.28
C ALA A 103 1.51 -23.80 -6.44
N LYS A 104 2.41 -24.63 -7.00
CA LYS A 104 3.88 -24.42 -7.09
C LYS A 104 4.55 -24.31 -5.70
N PRO A 105 5.88 -24.52 -5.58
CA PRO A 105 6.61 -24.30 -4.31
C PRO A 105 6.42 -22.89 -3.73
N TRP A 106 6.66 -22.73 -2.43
CA TRP A 106 6.58 -21.43 -1.76
C TRP A 106 7.63 -20.46 -2.27
N GLU A 107 7.19 -19.25 -2.60
CA GLU A 107 8.04 -18.09 -2.83
C GLU A 107 7.52 -16.93 -1.98
N THR A 108 8.42 -16.25 -1.28
CA THR A 108 8.08 -15.16 -0.37
C THR A 108 8.14 -13.82 -1.08
N ASN A 109 7.16 -12.97 -0.81
CA ASN A 109 7.08 -11.61 -1.33
C ASN A 109 6.69 -10.63 -0.21
N ARG A 110 6.83 -9.33 -0.49
CA ARG A 110 6.23 -8.28 0.32
C ARG A 110 4.70 -8.23 0.07
N THR A 111 3.96 -7.63 0.99
CA THR A 111 2.50 -7.48 0.91
C THR A 111 2.04 -6.83 -0.38
N VAL A 112 0.96 -7.35 -0.97
CA VAL A 112 0.51 -7.03 -2.34
C VAL A 112 -0.42 -5.80 -2.35
N THR A 113 -1.42 -5.76 -1.47
CA THR A 113 -2.36 -4.63 -1.35
C THR A 113 -2.72 -4.31 0.09
N ARG A 114 -3.12 -3.05 0.35
CA ARG A 114 -3.61 -2.62 1.67
C ARG A 114 -4.93 -3.29 2.06
N SER A 115 -5.81 -3.59 1.10
CA SER A 115 -7.08 -4.28 1.38
C SER A 115 -6.84 -5.70 1.91
N ARG A 116 -5.91 -6.44 1.29
CA ARG A 116 -5.53 -7.79 1.70
C ARG A 116 -4.85 -7.80 3.07
N VAL A 117 -4.00 -6.80 3.35
CA VAL A 117 -3.44 -6.57 4.71
C VAL A 117 -4.55 -6.25 5.73
N GLY A 118 -5.53 -5.43 5.36
CA GLY A 118 -6.70 -5.15 6.20
C GLY A 118 -7.45 -6.42 6.60
N ARG A 119 -7.83 -7.26 5.63
CA ARG A 119 -8.52 -8.54 5.88
C ARG A 119 -7.70 -9.49 6.77
N MET A 120 -6.40 -9.55 6.55
CA MET A 120 -5.51 -10.35 7.40
C MET A 120 -5.44 -9.78 8.83
N ASN A 121 -5.42 -8.46 9.01
CA ASN A 121 -5.45 -7.83 10.33
C ASN A 121 -6.79 -8.07 11.05
N ASP A 122 -7.92 -8.01 10.35
CA ASP A 122 -9.24 -8.35 10.91
C ASP A 122 -9.25 -9.81 11.40
N THR A 123 -8.70 -10.72 10.60
CA THR A 123 -8.54 -12.13 10.99
C THR A 123 -7.60 -12.29 12.18
N GLY A 124 -6.53 -11.49 12.25
CA GLY A 124 -5.62 -11.44 13.38
C GLY A 124 -6.26 -10.93 14.67
N ALA A 125 -7.20 -9.97 14.58
CA ALA A 125 -7.98 -9.50 15.72
C ALA A 125 -8.92 -10.61 16.23
N MET A 126 -9.60 -11.33 15.32
CA MET A 126 -10.41 -12.50 15.67
C MET A 126 -9.56 -13.58 16.35
N LEU A 127 -8.39 -13.90 15.81
CA LEU A 127 -7.46 -14.85 16.42
C LEU A 127 -7.08 -14.42 17.83
N THR A 128 -6.79 -13.13 18.04
CA THR A 128 -6.43 -12.59 19.36
C THR A 128 -7.57 -12.78 20.37
N SER A 129 -8.80 -12.46 19.99
CA SER A 129 -9.99 -12.69 20.83
C SER A 129 -10.20 -14.18 21.13
N LEU A 130 -10.06 -15.08 20.15
CA LEU A 130 -10.17 -16.52 20.37
C LEU A 130 -9.09 -17.07 21.33
N LEU A 131 -7.92 -16.46 21.34
CA LEU A 131 -6.82 -16.79 22.25
C LEU A 131 -7.03 -16.22 23.66
N GLU A 132 -7.86 -15.20 23.83
CA GLU A 132 -8.24 -14.65 25.14
C GLU A 132 -9.37 -15.48 25.78
N ASP A 133 -10.29 -16.00 24.98
CA ASP A 133 -11.49 -16.74 25.42
C ASP A 133 -11.24 -18.20 25.84
N GLY A 134 -10.25 -18.47 26.70
CA GLY A 134 -10.11 -19.76 27.40
C GLY A 134 -8.76 -20.49 27.23
N PRO A 135 -8.68 -21.79 27.59
CA PRO A 135 -7.42 -22.54 27.63
C PRO A 135 -6.76 -22.67 26.25
N ALA A 136 -5.54 -23.22 26.20
CA ALA A 136 -4.79 -23.43 24.96
C ALA A 136 -5.67 -24.17 23.93
N ARG A 137 -6.12 -23.44 22.90
CA ARG A 137 -6.88 -24.01 21.79
C ARG A 137 -5.92 -24.68 20.82
N ASP A 138 -6.36 -25.81 20.29
CA ASP A 138 -5.63 -26.54 19.27
C ASP A 138 -5.48 -25.70 17.99
N GLU A 139 -4.37 -25.90 17.27
CA GLU A 139 -4.06 -25.15 16.04
C GLU A 139 -5.15 -25.33 14.98
N ALA A 140 -5.63 -26.57 14.81
CA ALA A 140 -6.66 -26.89 13.83
C ALA A 140 -8.01 -26.27 14.22
N GLU A 141 -8.38 -26.31 15.50
CA GLU A 141 -9.62 -25.66 15.97
C GLU A 141 -9.62 -24.16 15.68
N LEU A 142 -8.51 -23.46 15.96
CA LEU A 142 -8.36 -22.04 15.67
C LEU A 142 -8.49 -21.75 14.17
N ALA A 143 -7.79 -22.52 13.35
CA ALA A 143 -7.79 -22.37 11.90
C ALA A 143 -9.18 -22.62 11.29
N ILE A 144 -9.88 -23.66 11.77
CA ILE A 144 -11.26 -23.98 11.37
C ILE A 144 -12.21 -22.83 11.75
N ARG A 145 -12.18 -22.37 13.01
CA ARG A 145 -13.07 -21.27 13.45
C ARG A 145 -12.85 -20.00 12.65
N LEU A 146 -11.60 -19.64 12.37
CA LEU A 146 -11.29 -18.47 11.54
C LEU A 146 -11.74 -18.65 10.10
N THR A 147 -11.62 -19.86 9.55
CA THR A 147 -12.08 -20.21 8.20
C THR A 147 -13.61 -20.14 8.07
N GLN A 148 -14.35 -20.46 9.13
CA GLN A 148 -15.82 -20.31 9.15
C GLN A 148 -16.28 -18.86 9.35
N GLY A 149 -15.37 -17.94 9.70
CA GLY A 149 -15.69 -16.54 9.92
C GLY A 149 -16.13 -15.84 8.63
N MET A 150 -17.24 -15.10 8.70
CA MET A 150 -17.73 -14.29 7.57
C MET A 150 -16.80 -13.10 7.31
N ARG A 151 -16.46 -12.83 6.04
CA ARG A 151 -15.61 -11.68 5.65
C ARG A 151 -16.11 -11.04 4.37
N LYS A 152 -15.67 -9.79 4.10
CA LYS A 152 -15.95 -9.12 2.83
C LYS A 152 -14.83 -9.35 1.80
N ASP A 153 -15.19 -9.50 0.54
CA ASP A 153 -14.24 -9.37 -0.57
C ASP A 153 -13.94 -7.90 -0.89
N ASP A 154 -13.08 -7.65 -1.88
CA ASP A 154 -12.71 -6.30 -2.30
C ASP A 154 -13.89 -5.53 -2.96
N ALA A 155 -14.93 -6.24 -3.43
CA ALA A 155 -16.16 -5.66 -3.95
C ALA A 155 -17.22 -5.39 -2.85
N GLY A 156 -16.95 -5.81 -1.62
CA GLY A 156 -17.82 -5.62 -0.46
C GLY A 156 -18.86 -6.73 -0.25
N HIS A 157 -18.82 -7.80 -1.04
CA HIS A 157 -19.70 -8.97 -0.85
C HIS A 157 -19.23 -9.82 0.32
N TYR A 158 -20.18 -10.39 1.06
CA TYR A 158 -19.86 -11.31 2.15
C TYR A 158 -19.58 -12.71 1.61
N HIS A 159 -18.48 -13.30 2.10
CA HIS A 159 -18.06 -14.67 1.90
C HIS A 159 -18.02 -15.39 3.24
N THR A 160 -18.29 -16.68 3.21
CA THR A 160 -18.39 -17.56 4.38
C THR A 160 -17.71 -18.90 4.09
N GLY A 161 -17.56 -19.74 5.12
CA GLY A 161 -17.06 -21.11 4.93
C GLY A 161 -17.90 -21.97 3.97
N ARG A 162 -19.16 -21.59 3.70
CA ARG A 162 -20.04 -22.32 2.77
C ARG A 162 -19.66 -22.12 1.31
N ASP A 163 -18.98 -21.01 1.01
CA ASP A 163 -18.60 -20.64 -0.37
C ASP A 163 -17.33 -21.38 -0.81
N LEU A 164 -16.60 -22.00 0.15
CA LEU A 164 -15.33 -22.70 -0.10
C LEU A 164 -15.41 -23.78 -1.17
N ALA A 165 -16.51 -24.53 -1.24
CA ALA A 165 -16.67 -25.58 -2.25
C ALA A 165 -16.73 -25.01 -3.68
N ALA A 166 -17.35 -23.84 -3.84
CA ALA A 166 -17.39 -23.14 -5.12
C ALA A 166 -16.04 -22.47 -5.41
N ASP A 167 -15.45 -21.79 -4.42
CA ASP A 167 -14.16 -21.10 -4.56
C ASP A 167 -13.03 -22.07 -4.95
N LEU A 168 -13.00 -23.24 -4.31
CA LEU A 168 -11.99 -24.28 -4.48
C LEU A 168 -12.44 -25.38 -5.44
N ALA A 169 -13.42 -25.13 -6.31
CA ALA A 169 -13.75 -26.08 -7.37
C ALA A 169 -12.55 -26.27 -8.31
N ALA A 170 -12.33 -27.51 -8.78
CA ALA A 170 -11.21 -27.85 -9.67
C ALA A 170 -11.07 -26.92 -10.89
N ALA A 171 -12.18 -26.42 -11.44
CA ALA A 171 -12.20 -25.49 -12.57
C ALA A 171 -11.51 -24.14 -12.29
N ASN A 172 -11.44 -23.73 -11.01
CA ASN A 172 -10.79 -22.50 -10.58
C ASN A 172 -9.29 -22.70 -10.28
N MET A 173 -8.82 -23.94 -10.21
CA MET A 173 -7.44 -24.29 -9.85
C MET A 173 -6.49 -24.23 -11.04
N GLN A 174 -6.36 -23.07 -11.65
CA GLN A 174 -5.46 -22.85 -12.76
C GLN A 174 -4.72 -21.53 -12.62
N TRP A 175 -3.45 -21.53 -13.02
CA TRP A 175 -2.71 -20.29 -13.10
C TRP A 175 -3.19 -19.50 -14.31
N HIS A 176 -3.76 -18.34 -14.04
CA HIS A 176 -4.03 -17.36 -15.06
C HIS A 176 -2.74 -16.60 -15.39
N PRO A 177 -2.45 -16.38 -16.69
CA PRO A 177 -1.37 -15.49 -17.07
C PRO A 177 -1.65 -14.13 -16.43
N VAL A 178 -0.57 -13.39 -16.14
CA VAL A 178 -0.73 -11.96 -15.90
C VAL A 178 -1.21 -11.40 -17.23
N VAL A 179 -2.53 -11.26 -17.37
CA VAL A 179 -3.08 -10.33 -18.33
C VAL A 179 -2.55 -9.00 -17.82
N ALA A 180 -1.55 -8.47 -18.50
CA ALA A 180 -1.27 -7.06 -18.39
C ALA A 180 -2.62 -6.42 -18.66
N VAL A 181 -3.34 -6.00 -17.61
CA VAL A 181 -4.27 -4.90 -17.75
C VAL A 181 -3.35 -3.87 -18.38
N PRO A 182 -3.54 -3.54 -19.67
CA PRO A 182 -2.76 -2.47 -20.25
C PRO A 182 -2.96 -1.36 -19.23
N ALA A 183 -1.87 -0.80 -18.71
CA ALA A 183 -2.00 0.50 -18.07
C ALA A 183 -2.91 1.28 -19.02
N PRO A 184 -4.08 1.78 -18.56
CA PRO A 184 -4.97 2.54 -19.44
C PRO A 184 -4.03 3.45 -20.22
N PRO A 185 -4.07 3.40 -21.57
CA PRO A 185 -3.05 4.04 -22.39
C PRO A 185 -2.79 5.38 -21.74
N LYS A 186 -1.56 5.59 -21.27
CA LYS A 186 -1.16 6.91 -20.83
C LYS A 186 -1.27 7.74 -22.10
N GLU A 187 -2.44 8.29 -22.37
CA GLU A 187 -2.49 9.63 -22.92
C GLU A 187 -1.50 10.37 -22.04
N SER A 188 -0.37 10.74 -22.63
CA SER A 188 0.71 11.38 -21.93
C SER A 188 0.13 12.67 -21.38
N VAL A 189 -0.34 12.63 -20.14
CA VAL A 189 -0.87 13.82 -19.48
C VAL A 189 0.31 14.78 -19.43
N GLU A 190 0.20 15.86 -20.19
CA GLU A 190 1.30 16.79 -20.39
C GLU A 190 1.33 17.79 -19.23
N PHE A 191 2.28 17.60 -18.31
CA PHE A 191 2.53 18.58 -17.24
C PHE A 191 3.33 19.79 -17.75
N GLY A 192 3.93 19.67 -18.94
CA GLY A 192 4.87 20.65 -19.53
C GLY A 192 4.36 22.09 -19.53
N PRO A 193 3.15 22.39 -20.04
CA PRO A 193 2.64 23.76 -20.06
C PRO A 193 2.51 24.39 -18.67
N ALA A 194 1.95 23.65 -17.71
CA ALA A 194 1.77 24.13 -16.33
C ALA A 194 3.12 24.35 -15.64
N VAL A 195 4.07 23.43 -15.82
CA VAL A 195 5.43 23.56 -15.26
C VAL A 195 6.16 24.74 -15.90
N ALA A 196 6.08 24.92 -17.22
CA ALA A 196 6.72 26.06 -17.89
C ALA A 196 6.17 27.40 -17.41
N GLN A 197 4.86 27.48 -17.15
CA GLN A 197 4.25 28.66 -16.54
C GLN A 197 4.77 28.90 -15.11
N LEU A 198 4.86 27.85 -14.28
CA LEU A 198 5.42 27.95 -12.93
C LEU A 198 6.90 28.35 -12.95
N GLN A 199 7.70 27.86 -13.92
CA GLN A 199 9.09 28.28 -14.11
C GLN A 199 9.21 29.77 -14.45
N ALA A 200 8.33 30.28 -15.31
CA ALA A 200 8.30 31.70 -15.65
C ALA A 200 7.89 32.55 -14.44
N LEU A 201 6.90 32.09 -13.67
CA LEU A 201 6.44 32.78 -12.46
C LEU A 201 7.48 32.77 -11.34
N GLN A 202 8.23 31.68 -11.16
CA GLN A 202 9.30 31.59 -10.17
C GLN A 202 10.34 32.69 -10.39
N LYS A 203 10.74 32.96 -11.64
CA LYS A 203 11.67 34.06 -11.93
C LYS A 203 11.14 35.42 -11.48
N THR A 204 9.85 35.67 -11.70
CA THR A 204 9.19 36.89 -11.21
C THR A 204 9.16 36.94 -9.68
N CYS A 205 9.05 35.78 -9.03
CA CYS A 205 9.13 35.65 -7.57
C CYS A 205 10.53 35.91 -7.03
N ASP A 206 11.56 35.45 -7.71
CA ASP A 206 12.95 35.68 -7.32
C ASP A 206 13.33 37.17 -7.43
N ASP A 207 12.74 37.88 -8.40
CA ASP A 207 12.97 39.30 -8.68
C ASP A 207 12.07 40.25 -7.85
N LEU A 208 11.26 39.74 -6.93
CA LEU A 208 10.30 40.52 -6.16
C LEU A 208 10.99 41.52 -5.21
N SER A 209 10.66 42.80 -5.36
CA SER A 209 11.07 43.85 -4.42
C SER A 209 10.18 43.87 -3.18
N VAL A 210 10.78 44.16 -2.02
CA VAL A 210 10.07 44.40 -0.74
C VAL A 210 9.07 45.57 -0.82
N THR A 211 9.13 46.39 -1.88
CA THR A 211 8.24 47.53 -2.13
C THR A 211 7.17 47.28 -3.21
N ALA A 212 6.91 46.02 -3.57
CA ALA A 212 5.94 45.67 -4.61
C ALA A 212 4.51 46.13 -4.26
N ASP A 213 3.76 46.54 -5.29
CA ASP A 213 2.37 46.95 -5.15
C ASP A 213 1.48 45.75 -4.76
N LEU A 214 0.55 45.96 -3.82
CA LEU A 214 -0.35 44.91 -3.32
C LEU A 214 -1.22 44.33 -4.44
N GLU A 215 -1.66 45.14 -5.40
CA GLU A 215 -2.42 44.64 -6.55
C GLU A 215 -1.58 43.76 -7.47
N GLU A 216 -0.27 44.00 -7.58
CA GLU A 216 0.64 43.17 -8.36
C GLU A 216 0.90 41.83 -7.66
N LEU A 217 1.04 41.85 -6.32
CA LEU A 217 1.18 40.66 -5.49
C LEU A 217 -0.06 39.75 -5.53
N ASP A 218 -1.26 40.33 -5.47
CA ASP A 218 -2.52 39.59 -5.59
C ASP A 218 -2.65 38.95 -6.98
N LYS A 219 -2.28 39.68 -8.05
CA LYS A 219 -2.26 39.15 -9.42
C LYS A 219 -1.26 37.99 -9.55
N LEU A 220 -0.07 38.12 -8.97
CA LEU A 220 0.94 37.07 -8.99
C LEU A 220 0.46 35.82 -8.26
N THR A 221 -0.12 35.98 -7.07
CA THR A 221 -0.72 34.89 -6.29
C THR A 221 -1.78 34.16 -7.12
N ALA A 222 -2.68 34.89 -7.77
CA ALA A 222 -3.71 34.31 -8.63
C ALA A 222 -3.12 33.57 -9.84
N GLN A 223 -2.03 34.05 -10.43
CA GLN A 223 -1.33 33.38 -11.53
C GLN A 223 -0.68 32.07 -11.08
N ILE A 224 -0.04 32.06 -9.90
CA ILE A 224 0.53 30.83 -9.30
C ILE A 224 -0.59 29.82 -9.02
N GLN A 225 -1.69 30.25 -8.41
CA GLN A 225 -2.84 29.40 -8.11
C GLN A 225 -3.49 28.81 -9.37
N ALA A 226 -3.60 29.59 -10.45
CA ALA A 226 -4.12 29.12 -11.73
C ALA A 226 -3.19 28.04 -12.34
N ALA A 227 -1.89 28.29 -12.37
CA ALA A 227 -0.91 27.35 -12.89
C ALA A 227 -0.87 26.04 -12.07
N ASN A 228 -0.93 26.16 -10.74
CA ASN A 228 -1.05 25.02 -9.83
C ASN A 228 -2.36 24.25 -10.04
N THR A 229 -3.48 24.92 -10.31
CA THR A 229 -4.75 24.25 -10.56
C THR A 229 -4.66 23.38 -11.81
N THR A 230 -4.10 23.91 -12.91
CA THR A 230 -3.83 23.11 -14.12
C THR A 230 -2.86 21.95 -13.83
N LEU A 231 -1.81 22.18 -13.02
CA LEU A 231 -0.89 21.13 -12.60
C LEU A 231 -1.62 20.01 -11.83
N LEU A 232 -2.56 20.36 -10.97
CA LEU A 232 -3.33 19.41 -10.14
C LEU A 232 -4.41 18.67 -10.93
N GLU A 233 -5.02 19.30 -11.94
CA GLU A 233 -5.90 18.62 -12.90
C GLU A 233 -5.13 17.55 -13.69
N ASN A 234 -3.94 17.90 -14.18
CA ASN A 234 -3.03 16.96 -14.82
C ASN A 234 -2.60 15.84 -13.87
N PHE A 235 -2.35 16.17 -12.60
CA PHE A 235 -2.05 15.18 -11.57
C PHE A 235 -3.24 14.23 -11.31
N ASP A 236 -4.48 14.74 -11.26
CA ASP A 236 -5.68 13.91 -11.13
C ASP A 236 -5.84 12.92 -12.28
N GLN A 237 -5.66 13.40 -13.50
CA GLN A 237 -5.72 12.57 -14.71
C GLN A 237 -4.63 11.49 -14.68
N ALA A 238 -3.39 11.86 -14.36
CA ALA A 238 -2.26 10.92 -14.29
C ALA A 238 -2.43 9.84 -13.22
N LEU A 239 -3.20 10.12 -12.15
CA LEU A 239 -3.50 9.16 -11.08
C LEU A 239 -4.71 8.26 -11.37
N THR A 240 -5.46 8.51 -12.45
CA THR A 240 -6.66 7.74 -12.77
C THR A 240 -6.30 6.30 -13.12
N GLY A 241 -6.87 5.35 -12.38
CA GLY A 241 -6.55 3.93 -12.50
C GLY A 241 -5.28 3.47 -11.78
N GLU A 242 -4.41 4.37 -11.32
CA GLU A 242 -3.21 4.01 -10.53
C GLU A 242 -3.47 3.93 -9.02
N VAL A 243 -4.38 4.77 -8.50
CA VAL A 243 -4.70 4.83 -7.06
C VAL A 243 -6.21 4.83 -6.82
N SER A 244 -6.63 4.53 -5.60
CA SER A 244 -8.05 4.59 -5.22
C SER A 244 -8.59 6.02 -5.31
N ALA A 245 -9.88 6.18 -5.62
CA ALA A 245 -10.54 7.49 -5.67
C ALA A 245 -10.36 8.28 -4.36
N LYS A 246 -10.47 7.60 -3.21
CA LYS A 246 -10.23 8.22 -1.88
C LYS A 246 -8.80 8.76 -1.72
N THR A 247 -7.81 8.00 -2.17
CA THR A 247 -6.40 8.43 -2.14
C THR A 247 -6.19 9.64 -3.05
N LYS A 248 -6.77 9.60 -4.25
CA LYS A 248 -6.71 10.69 -5.22
C LYS A 248 -7.28 11.99 -4.64
N THR A 249 -8.51 11.93 -4.09
CA THR A 249 -9.15 13.06 -3.41
C THR A 249 -8.30 13.57 -2.24
N SER A 250 -7.70 12.67 -1.46
CA SER A 250 -6.81 13.09 -0.37
C SER A 250 -5.60 13.83 -0.90
N TYR A 251 -4.89 13.30 -1.90
CA TYR A 251 -3.71 13.97 -2.46
C TYR A 251 -4.03 15.33 -3.05
N LEU A 252 -5.11 15.44 -3.82
CA LEU A 252 -5.53 16.73 -4.38
C LEU A 252 -5.84 17.72 -3.28
N ARG A 253 -6.60 17.34 -2.25
CA ARG A 253 -6.88 18.23 -1.12
C ARG A 253 -5.60 18.73 -0.44
N GLU A 254 -4.67 17.82 -0.11
CA GLU A 254 -3.42 18.20 0.56
C GLU A 254 -2.57 19.13 -0.32
N LEU A 255 -2.48 18.85 -1.63
CA LEU A 255 -1.70 19.66 -2.57
C LEU A 255 -2.37 20.98 -2.91
N THR A 256 -3.70 21.05 -3.01
CA THR A 256 -4.43 22.30 -3.17
C THR A 256 -4.14 23.23 -2.00
N PHE A 257 -4.29 22.73 -0.76
CA PHE A 257 -3.95 23.51 0.42
C PHE A 257 -2.50 24.00 0.37
N TYR A 258 -1.54 23.07 0.21
CA TYR A 258 -0.13 23.44 0.28
C TYR A 258 0.32 24.36 -0.85
N LEU A 259 -0.05 24.07 -2.10
CA LEU A 259 0.42 24.84 -3.25
C LEU A 259 -0.34 26.17 -3.41
N ASN A 260 -1.67 26.17 -3.24
CA ASN A 260 -2.49 27.36 -3.51
C ASN A 260 -2.73 28.22 -2.28
N GLU A 261 -2.87 27.63 -1.10
CA GLU A 261 -3.22 28.37 0.12
C GLU A 261 -1.99 28.67 0.98
N PHE A 262 -0.89 27.94 0.82
CA PHE A 262 0.34 28.16 1.59
C PHE A 262 1.48 28.76 0.76
N LEU A 263 1.95 28.08 -0.30
CA LEU A 263 3.10 28.53 -1.09
C LEU A 263 2.78 29.74 -1.97
N ALA A 264 1.63 29.77 -2.63
CA ALA A 264 1.28 30.89 -3.52
C ALA A 264 1.26 32.25 -2.79
N TYR A 265 0.79 32.29 -1.54
CA TYR A 265 0.79 33.50 -0.70
C TYR A 265 2.17 33.88 -0.15
N ARG A 266 3.16 33.00 -0.31
CA ARG A 266 4.58 33.27 -0.03
C ARG A 266 5.36 33.62 -1.30
N TYR A 267 4.68 33.68 -2.45
CA TYR A 267 5.30 33.86 -3.76
C TYR A 267 6.35 32.77 -4.04
N VAL A 268 6.05 31.54 -3.64
CA VAL A 268 6.92 30.37 -3.87
C VAL A 268 6.18 29.43 -4.82
N THR A 269 6.86 28.94 -5.85
CA THR A 269 6.32 27.87 -6.70
C THR A 269 6.86 26.51 -6.28
N ILE A 270 6.24 25.43 -6.76
CA ILE A 270 6.73 24.05 -6.52
C ILE A 270 8.13 23.77 -7.11
N LEU A 271 8.73 24.72 -7.83
CA LEU A 271 10.04 24.58 -8.45
C LEU A 271 11.14 25.28 -7.67
N ASP A 272 10.77 25.94 -6.58
CA ASP A 272 11.69 26.51 -5.61
C ASP A 272 12.33 25.42 -4.75
N ASP A 273 13.57 25.63 -4.32
CA ASP A 273 14.29 24.70 -3.45
C ASP A 273 13.64 24.60 -2.05
N ASP A 274 13.02 25.69 -1.58
CA ASP A 274 12.34 25.76 -0.28
C ASP A 274 10.92 25.17 -0.32
N ALA A 275 10.35 24.93 -1.50
CA ALA A 275 9.00 24.37 -1.65
C ALA A 275 8.85 22.93 -1.14
N ALA A 276 9.96 22.26 -0.79
CA ALA A 276 9.96 20.94 -0.18
C ALA A 276 9.90 20.98 1.37
N GLY A 277 10.09 22.16 1.98
CA GLY A 277 10.04 22.39 3.43
C GLY A 277 8.61 22.41 3.96
N VAL A 278 8.07 21.24 4.31
CA VAL A 278 6.70 21.11 4.86
C VAL A 278 6.62 21.28 6.38
N ASP A 279 7.76 21.44 7.06
CA ASP A 279 7.88 21.63 8.50
C ASP A 279 7.50 23.03 8.96
N GLU A 280 7.69 24.05 8.11
CA GLU A 280 7.23 25.42 8.40
C GLU A 280 5.72 25.46 8.69
N LEU A 281 4.94 24.55 8.07
CA LEU A 281 3.51 24.40 8.34
C LEU A 281 3.20 24.16 9.84
N LEU A 282 4.09 23.49 10.57
CA LEU A 282 3.92 23.23 11.99
C LEU A 282 3.91 24.54 12.80
N LEU A 283 4.72 25.52 12.39
CA LEU A 283 4.75 26.86 12.97
C LEU A 283 3.47 27.65 12.67
N HIS A 284 2.72 27.24 11.64
CA HIS A 284 1.45 27.84 11.23
C HIS A 284 0.22 27.03 11.69
N GLY A 285 0.39 26.12 12.67
CA GLY A 285 -0.72 25.42 13.32
C GLY A 285 -1.20 24.16 12.60
N VAL A 286 -0.52 23.73 11.54
CA VAL A 286 -0.81 22.46 10.87
C VAL A 286 -0.30 21.30 11.73
N SER A 287 -1.09 20.23 11.83
CA SER A 287 -0.67 19.08 12.63
C SER A 287 0.45 18.27 11.95
N VAL A 288 1.31 17.60 12.74
CA VAL A 288 2.34 16.68 12.22
C VAL A 288 1.75 15.61 11.30
N THR A 289 0.54 15.15 11.59
CA THR A 289 -0.15 14.14 10.76
C THR A 289 -0.51 14.71 9.39
N GLU A 290 -0.96 15.96 9.34
CA GLU A 290 -1.33 16.66 8.11
C GLU A 290 -0.09 17.01 7.29
N ALA A 291 0.97 17.54 7.91
CA ALA A 291 2.27 17.76 7.27
C ALA A 291 2.82 16.47 6.63
N LYS A 292 2.69 15.32 7.31
CA LYS A 292 3.09 14.00 6.76
C LYS A 292 2.23 13.57 5.56
N ARG A 293 0.96 13.97 5.50
CA ARG A 293 0.08 13.69 4.34
C ARG A 293 0.46 14.57 3.15
N ILE A 294 0.69 15.87 3.37
CA ILE A 294 1.20 16.82 2.36
C ILE A 294 2.52 16.30 1.78
N ARG A 295 3.49 15.94 2.62
CA ARG A 295 4.75 15.29 2.22
C ARG A 295 4.54 14.10 1.30
N THR A 296 3.59 13.23 1.64
CA THR A 296 3.31 12.03 0.86
C THR A 296 2.77 12.37 -0.53
N ALA A 297 1.90 13.38 -0.62
CA ALA A 297 1.35 13.86 -1.87
C ALA A 297 2.41 14.55 -2.74
N LEU A 298 3.23 15.45 -2.15
CA LEU A 298 4.32 16.15 -2.84
C LEU A 298 5.35 15.19 -3.42
N ARG A 299 5.77 14.17 -2.65
CA ARG A 299 6.68 13.13 -3.16
C ARG A 299 6.12 12.40 -4.38
N ARG A 300 4.80 12.23 -4.45
CA ARG A 300 4.16 11.60 -5.62
C ARG A 300 4.18 12.55 -6.81
N LEU A 301 3.88 13.83 -6.61
CA LEU A 301 3.92 14.86 -7.65
C LEU A 301 5.34 15.03 -8.23
N TYR A 302 6.35 15.28 -7.39
CA TYR A 302 7.75 15.41 -7.85
C TYR A 302 8.25 14.19 -8.63
N ARG A 303 7.84 12.98 -8.23
CA ARG A 303 8.18 11.76 -8.97
C ARG A 303 7.61 11.78 -10.39
N LEU A 304 6.37 12.24 -10.57
CA LEU A 304 5.76 12.32 -11.90
C LEU A 304 6.44 13.40 -12.76
N LEU A 305 6.78 14.55 -12.17
CA LEU A 305 7.51 15.61 -12.86
C LEU A 305 8.89 15.14 -13.33
N ALA A 306 9.63 14.43 -12.47
CA ALA A 306 10.94 13.87 -12.82
C ALA A 306 10.82 12.80 -13.92
N GLN A 307 9.79 11.95 -13.88
CA GLN A 307 9.55 10.93 -14.92
C GLN A 307 9.29 11.53 -16.31
N GLN A 308 8.82 12.78 -16.38
CA GLN A 308 8.64 13.52 -17.63
C GLN A 308 9.81 14.45 -17.96
N ASN A 309 10.91 14.39 -17.20
CA ASN A 309 12.08 15.27 -17.33
C ASN A 309 11.74 16.77 -17.21
N LEU A 310 10.69 17.11 -16.46
CA LEU A 310 10.27 18.49 -16.21
C LEU A 310 10.99 19.12 -15.02
N VAL A 311 11.55 18.27 -14.15
CA VAL A 311 12.54 18.61 -13.13
C VAL A 311 13.69 17.61 -13.21
N THR A 312 14.89 18.00 -12.77
CA THR A 312 16.03 17.09 -12.75
C THR A 312 15.85 16.00 -11.68
N GLU A 313 16.50 14.85 -11.88
CA GLU A 313 16.49 13.79 -10.85
C GLU A 313 17.14 14.26 -9.55
N ASP A 314 18.17 15.11 -9.66
CA ASP A 314 18.87 15.73 -8.53
C ASP A 314 17.93 16.61 -7.70
N PHE A 315 17.22 17.55 -8.34
CA PHE A 315 16.22 18.39 -7.68
C PHE A 315 15.15 17.55 -6.97
N ALA A 316 14.61 16.54 -7.65
CA ALA A 316 13.62 15.65 -7.06
C ALA A 316 14.20 14.78 -5.92
N SER A 317 15.51 14.54 -5.89
CA SER A 317 16.21 13.84 -4.81
C SER A 317 16.41 14.76 -3.61
N THR A 318 16.90 15.98 -3.83
CA THR A 318 17.07 17.02 -2.81
C THR A 318 15.75 17.35 -2.12
N ALA A 319 14.68 17.58 -2.89
CA ALA A 319 13.33 17.80 -2.33
C ALA A 319 12.87 16.62 -1.45
N ARG A 320 13.22 15.38 -1.82
CA ARG A 320 12.90 14.19 -1.02
C ARG A 320 13.68 14.14 0.29
N GLU A 321 14.94 14.55 0.27
CA GLU A 321 15.81 14.62 1.44
C GLU A 321 15.34 15.69 2.42
N ILE A 322 15.06 16.91 1.95
CA ILE A 322 14.46 18.00 2.73
C ILE A 322 13.21 17.50 3.46
N MET A 323 12.24 16.95 2.70
CA MET A 323 11.01 16.39 3.27
C MET A 323 11.23 15.25 4.28
N SER A 324 12.35 14.51 4.20
CA SER A 324 12.66 13.42 5.14
C SER A 324 13.22 13.97 6.44
N ASN A 325 14.17 14.89 6.34
CA ASN A 325 14.92 15.40 7.48
C ASN A 325 14.06 16.32 8.36
N THR A 326 13.10 17.04 7.78
CA THR A 326 12.38 18.09 8.49
C THR A 326 11.21 17.63 9.39
N LEU A 327 10.69 16.41 9.22
CA LEU A 327 9.53 15.89 9.99
C LEU A 327 9.82 14.66 10.86
N ASP A 328 11.04 14.11 10.75
CA ASP A 328 11.44 12.89 11.45
C ASP A 328 12.47 13.17 12.58
N GLU A 329 12.85 14.44 12.79
CA GLU A 329 13.65 14.88 13.94
C GLU A 329 12.74 15.36 15.10
N ASP A 330 13.04 14.92 16.33
CA ASP A 330 12.30 15.17 17.58
C ASP A 330 12.33 16.64 18.08
N TRP A 331 12.32 17.64 17.19
CA TRP A 331 12.45 19.07 17.57
C TRP A 331 11.19 19.71 18.15
N PHE A 332 10.02 19.09 18.01
CA PHE A 332 8.73 19.66 18.41
C PHE A 332 8.15 19.06 19.71
N GLN A 333 9.01 18.67 20.66
CA GLN A 333 8.59 18.46 22.05
C GLN A 333 8.73 19.77 22.84
N PHE A 334 7.77 20.69 22.70
CA PHE A 334 7.58 21.82 23.62
C PHE A 334 6.11 21.97 23.99
#